data_AF-A0A968LXX7-F1
#
_entry.id   AF-A0A968LXX7-F1
#
_cell.length_a   1.000
_cell.length_b   1.000
_cell.length_c   1.000
_cell.angle_alpha   90.00
_cell.angle_beta   90.00
_cell.angle_gamma   90.00
#
_symmetry.space_group_name_H-M   'P 1'
#
loop_
_entity.id
_entity.type
_entity.pdbx_description
1 polymer ?
#
loop_
_entity_poly.entity_id
_entity_poly.type
_entity_poly.pdbx_seq_one_letter_code
_entity_poly.pdbx_strand_id
1 'polypeptide(L)'
;MGALRDSFKIAHAADCIMLLQTGKAQRGNDQPRDQLDLLEERYAGDYLRLRQIQDVRAQYPLNEKAKATYARLSILKNRGGVTAEPLFVYERAYHRFIPVDLDLGEDNDREDL
;
A
#
# COMPACT_ATOMS: atom_id res chain seq x y z
N MET A 1 3.75 9.27 -11.24
CA MET A 1 2.40 9.77 -10.93
C MET A 1 1.89 10.62 -12.09
N GLY A 2 1.13 10.05 -13.02
CA GLY A 2 0.54 10.82 -14.15
C GLY A 2 -0.83 11.44 -13.84
N ALA A 3 -1.62 10.81 -12.97
CA ALA A 3 -3.02 11.17 -12.73
C ALA A 3 -3.24 12.53 -12.03
N LEU A 4 -2.23 13.05 -11.32
CA LEU A 4 -2.30 14.34 -10.62
C LEU A 4 -1.47 15.44 -11.30
N ARG A 5 -0.76 15.11 -12.39
CA ARG A 5 0.23 16.01 -13.01
C ARG A 5 -0.39 17.29 -13.58
N ASP A 6 -1.66 17.25 -13.98
CA ASP A 6 -2.40 18.43 -14.46
C ASP A 6 -3.26 19.10 -13.38
N SER A 7 -3.20 18.60 -12.14
CA SER A 7 -4.10 18.96 -11.04
C SER A 7 -3.39 19.55 -9.83
N PHE A 8 -2.23 20.20 -10.03
CA PHE A 8 -1.44 20.80 -8.93
C PHE A 8 -2.28 21.66 -7.97
N LYS A 9 -3.26 22.42 -8.49
CA LYS A 9 -4.18 23.22 -7.65
C LYS A 9 -5.10 22.35 -6.78
N ILE A 10 -5.58 21.23 -7.32
CA ILE A 10 -6.50 20.31 -6.63
C ILE A 10 -5.74 19.50 -5.58
N ALA A 11 -4.55 19.00 -5.91
CA ALA A 11 -3.69 18.28 -4.98
C ALA A 11 -3.21 19.19 -3.82
N HIS A 12 -2.90 20.46 -4.11
CA HIS A 12 -2.53 21.42 -3.08
C HIS A 12 -3.71 21.80 -2.17
N ALA A 13 -4.92 21.93 -2.72
CA ALA A 13 -6.11 22.30 -1.94
C ALA A 13 -6.66 21.17 -1.05
N ALA A 14 -6.48 19.90 -1.44
CA ALA A 14 -6.99 18.77 -0.66
C ALA A 14 -6.27 18.63 0.69
N ASP A 15 -6.99 18.51 1.80
CA ASP A 15 -6.35 18.27 3.11
C ASP A 15 -5.81 16.85 3.24
N CYS A 16 -6.42 15.89 2.54
CA CYS A 16 -5.99 14.49 2.50
C CYS A 16 -5.98 13.94 1.08
N ILE A 17 -4.95 13.14 0.74
CA ILE A 17 -4.85 12.40 -0.51
C ILE A 17 -4.49 10.97 -0.16
N MET A 18 -5.33 10.04 -0.61
CA MET A 18 -5.13 8.61 -0.42
C MET A 18 -5.16 7.90 -1.77
N LEU A 19 -4.34 6.86 -1.91
CA LEU A 19 -4.27 6.03 -3.09
C LEU A 19 -4.48 4.57 -2.70
N LEU A 20 -5.62 4.01 -3.10
CA LEU A 20 -5.89 2.59 -2.94
C LEU A 20 -5.36 1.81 -4.15
N GLN A 21 -4.53 0.81 -3.88
CA GLN A 21 -3.92 -0.06 -4.88
C GLN A 21 -4.27 -1.51 -4.55
N THR A 22 -4.72 -2.27 -5.56
CA THR A 22 -5.13 -3.67 -5.37
C THR A 22 -4.63 -4.52 -6.53
N GLY A 23 -4.53 -5.84 -6.30
CA GLY A 23 -4.13 -6.78 -7.35
C GLY A 23 -2.64 -6.74 -7.65
N LYS A 24 -2.27 -7.33 -8.79
CA LYS A 24 -0.88 -7.41 -9.23
C LYS A 24 -0.52 -6.23 -10.12
N ALA A 25 0.66 -5.66 -9.90
CA ALA A 25 1.28 -4.69 -10.80
C ALA A 25 2.41 -5.37 -11.59
N GLN A 26 2.63 -4.90 -12.80
CA GLN A 26 3.71 -5.35 -13.66
C GLN A 26 4.44 -4.13 -14.22
N ARG A 27 5.78 -4.13 -14.15
CA ARG A 27 6.64 -3.13 -14.79
C ARG A 27 7.33 -3.79 -15.98
N GLY A 28 7.03 -3.36 -17.19
CA GLY A 28 7.62 -3.94 -18.40
C GLY A 28 7.43 -5.45 -18.49
N ASN A 29 8.54 -6.19 -18.61
CA ASN A 29 8.55 -7.65 -18.76
C ASN A 29 8.75 -8.41 -17.43
N ASP A 30 8.75 -7.73 -16.28
CA ASP A 30 8.91 -8.39 -14.98
C ASP A 30 7.73 -9.30 -14.65
N GLN A 31 7.94 -10.27 -13.76
CA GLN A 31 6.83 -11.08 -13.25
C GLN A 31 5.81 -10.21 -12.49
N PRO A 32 4.50 -10.44 -12.64
CA PRO A 32 3.48 -9.69 -11.91
C PRO A 32 3.63 -9.86 -10.39
N ARG A 33 3.82 -8.74 -9.68
CA ARG A 33 4.00 -8.67 -8.22
C ARG A 33 2.73 -8.15 -7.56
N ASP A 34 2.30 -8.74 -6.45
CA ASP A 34 1.18 -8.23 -5.67
C ASP A 34 1.58 -7.04 -4.77
N GLN A 35 0.61 -6.46 -4.05
CA GLN A 35 0.89 -5.28 -3.22
C GLN A 35 1.82 -5.55 -2.04
N LEU A 36 1.87 -6.80 -1.55
CA LEU A 36 2.77 -7.18 -0.47
C LEU A 36 4.20 -7.32 -1.01
N ASP A 37 4.39 -7.94 -2.18
CA ASP A 37 5.69 -8.02 -2.86
C ASP A 37 6.29 -6.62 -3.10
N LEU A 38 5.46 -5.66 -3.52
CA LEU A 38 5.88 -4.27 -3.74
C LEU A 38 6.22 -3.54 -2.43
N LEU A 39 5.64 -3.97 -1.31
CA LEU A 39 5.95 -3.41 0.01
C LEU A 39 7.27 -3.98 0.54
N GLU A 40 7.49 -5.29 0.39
CA GLU A 40 8.77 -5.95 0.69
C GLU A 40 9.93 -5.30 -0.08
N GLU A 41 9.75 -5.06 -1.37
CA GLU A 41 10.78 -4.41 -2.21
C GLU A 41 11.11 -3.00 -1.72
N ARG A 42 10.10 -2.23 -1.27
CA ARG A 42 10.31 -0.88 -0.74
C ARG A 42 11.13 -0.91 0.54
N TYR A 43 10.83 -1.83 1.45
CA TYR A 43 11.49 -1.92 2.76
C TYR A 43 12.67 -2.90 2.77
N ALA A 44 13.16 -3.32 1.61
CA ALA A 44 14.28 -4.26 1.52
C ALA A 44 15.57 -3.77 2.23
N GLY A 45 15.73 -2.45 2.39
CA GLY A 45 16.84 -1.83 3.14
C GLY A 45 16.61 -1.71 4.65
N ASP A 46 15.40 -1.91 5.16
CA ASP A 46 15.05 -1.88 6.57
C ASP A 46 14.73 -3.29 7.06
N TYR A 47 15.73 -3.93 7.68
CA TYR A 47 15.63 -5.32 8.11
C TYR A 47 14.48 -5.58 9.10
N LEU A 48 14.19 -4.63 9.98
CA LEU A 48 13.14 -4.79 10.99
C LEU A 48 11.75 -4.76 10.34
N ARG A 49 11.49 -3.75 9.52
CA ARG A 49 10.23 -3.63 8.76
C ARG A 49 10.06 -4.78 7.78
N LEU A 50 11.11 -5.17 7.06
CA LEU A 50 11.06 -6.29 6.12
C LEU A 50 10.65 -7.59 6.79
N ARG A 51 11.21 -7.88 7.97
CA ARG A 51 10.85 -9.09 8.72
C ARG A 51 9.38 -9.11 9.12
N GLN A 52 8.83 -8.00 9.59
CA GLN A 52 7.41 -7.89 9.91
C GLN A 52 6.52 -8.13 8.67
N ILE A 53 6.92 -7.61 7.52
CA ILE A 53 6.20 -7.77 6.25
C ILE A 53 6.22 -9.23 5.78
N GLN A 54 7.36 -9.93 5.91
CA GLN A 54 7.50 -11.33 5.48
C GLN A 54 6.54 -12.28 6.22
N ASP A 55 6.21 -11.99 7.48
CA ASP A 55 5.28 -12.80 8.28
C ASP A 55 3.81 -12.65 7.84
N VAL A 56 3.48 -11.58 7.10
CA VAL A 56 2.10 -11.28 6.70
C VAL A 56 1.47 -12.41 5.90
N ARG A 57 2.20 -13.05 4.96
CA ARG A 57 1.63 -14.13 4.15
C ARG A 57 1.20 -15.33 4.98
N ALA A 58 1.94 -15.62 6.05
CA ALA A 58 1.64 -16.72 6.94
C ALA A 58 0.45 -16.38 7.87
N GLN A 59 0.39 -15.14 8.36
CA GLN A 59 -0.66 -14.69 9.29
C GLN A 59 -2.00 -14.39 8.59
N TYR A 60 -1.95 -13.89 7.36
CA TYR A 60 -3.11 -13.43 6.59
C TYR A 60 -3.21 -14.10 5.21
N PRO A 61 -3.34 -15.44 5.15
CA PRO A 61 -3.36 -16.17 3.88
C PRO A 61 -4.55 -15.76 3.00
N LEU A 62 -4.33 -15.70 1.68
CA LEU A 62 -5.35 -15.31 0.73
C LEU A 62 -6.35 -16.44 0.47
N ASN A 63 -7.63 -16.16 0.70
CA ASN A 63 -8.72 -17.09 0.38
C ASN A 63 -9.08 -17.05 -1.12
N GLU A 64 -8.80 -18.14 -1.83
CA GLU A 64 -9.08 -18.27 -3.27
C GLU A 64 -10.59 -18.19 -3.59
N LYS A 65 -11.47 -18.73 -2.73
CA LYS A 65 -12.93 -18.69 -2.96
C LYS A 65 -13.45 -17.25 -2.96
N ALA A 66 -12.89 -16.42 -2.08
CA ALA A 66 -13.20 -15.00 -2.01
C ALA A 66 -12.49 -14.17 -3.11
N LYS A 67 -11.70 -14.83 -3.98
CA LYS A 67 -10.81 -14.20 -4.95
C LYS A 67 -9.92 -13.14 -4.30
N ALA A 68 -9.45 -13.42 -3.09
CA ALA A 68 -8.73 -12.47 -2.25
C ALA A 68 -7.38 -12.03 -2.86
N THR A 69 -6.97 -10.80 -2.56
CA THR A 69 -5.68 -10.22 -2.94
C THR A 69 -5.22 -9.24 -1.86
N TYR A 70 -3.92 -8.97 -1.77
CA TYR A 70 -3.45 -7.87 -0.93
C TYR A 70 -3.78 -6.52 -1.58
N ALA A 71 -4.15 -5.57 -0.73
CA ALA A 71 -4.43 -4.19 -1.09
C ALA A 71 -3.65 -3.27 -0.17
N ARG A 72 -3.13 -2.17 -0.73
CA ARG A 72 -2.40 -1.14 0.01
C ARG A 72 -3.10 0.20 -0.16
N LEU A 73 -3.28 0.92 0.94
CA LEU A 73 -3.75 2.29 0.91
C LEU A 73 -2.57 3.22 1.26
N SER A 74 -2.01 3.91 0.27
CA SER A 74 -0.96 4.90 0.53
C SER A 74 -1.60 6.25 0.86
N ILE A 75 -1.37 6.74 2.07
CA ILE A 75 -1.73 8.10 2.45
C ILE A 75 -0.61 9.02 1.95
N LEU A 76 -0.87 9.73 0.85
CA LEU A 76 0.12 10.59 0.18
C LEU A 76 0.15 12.00 0.77
N LYS A 77 -0.98 12.46 1.31
CA LYS A 77 -1.11 13.74 2.01
C LYS A 77 -2.07 13.60 3.17
N ASN A 78 -1.72 14.16 4.32
CA ASN A 78 -2.57 14.22 5.50
C ASN A 78 -2.23 15.47 6.31
N ARG A 79 -2.92 16.58 6.06
CA ARG A 79 -2.59 17.88 6.67
C ARG A 79 -2.76 17.82 8.20
N GLY A 80 -1.66 18.00 8.93
CA GLY A 80 -1.66 17.96 10.40
C GLY A 80 -1.70 16.54 10.99
N GLY A 81 -1.50 15.52 10.16
CA GLY A 81 -1.41 14.12 10.59
C GLY A 81 -0.24 13.40 9.93
N VAL A 82 -0.23 12.08 10.07
CA VAL A 82 0.86 11.22 9.61
C VAL A 82 0.51 10.58 8.27
N THR A 83 1.51 10.37 7.41
CA THR A 83 1.39 9.49 6.24
C THR A 83 1.67 8.04 6.64
N ALA A 84 0.81 7.12 6.21
CA ALA A 84 0.96 5.69 6.47
C ALA A 84 0.60 4.88 5.22
N GLU A 85 0.97 3.61 5.23
CA GLU A 85 0.64 2.65 4.17
C GLU A 85 -0.02 1.38 4.70
N PRO A 86 -1.23 1.46 5.30
CA PRO A 86 -1.92 0.29 5.79
C PRO A 86 -2.18 -0.73 4.67
N LEU A 87 -2.03 -2.00 5.05
CA LEU A 87 -2.23 -3.15 4.19
C LEU A 87 -3.54 -3.87 4.56
N PHE A 88 -4.19 -4.45 3.58
CA PHE A 88 -5.45 -5.17 3.73
C PHE A 88 -5.43 -6.48 2.93
N VAL A 89 -6.16 -7.47 3.41
CA VAL A 89 -6.68 -8.54 2.54
C VAL A 89 -7.98 -8.06 1.93
N TYR A 90 -7.99 -7.85 0.62
CA TYR A 90 -9.17 -7.46 -0.14
C TYR A 90 -9.84 -8.69 -0.75
N GLU A 91 -11.00 -9.04 -0.21
CA GLU A 91 -11.87 -10.10 -0.72
C GLU A 91 -12.77 -9.56 -1.84
N ARG A 92 -12.30 -9.70 -3.08
CA ARG A 92 -12.96 -9.14 -4.27
C ARG A 92 -14.39 -9.63 -4.46
N ALA A 93 -14.67 -10.89 -4.14
CA ALA A 93 -16.01 -11.46 -4.31
C ALA A 93 -17.07 -10.78 -3.42
N TYR A 94 -16.65 -10.18 -2.31
CA TYR A 94 -17.53 -9.55 -1.32
C TYR A 94 -17.29 -8.05 -1.15
N HIS A 95 -16.35 -7.48 -1.93
CA HIS A 95 -15.89 -6.09 -1.80
C HIS A 95 -15.49 -5.70 -0.36
N ARG A 96 -14.87 -6.64 0.38
CA ARG A 96 -14.52 -6.47 1.79
C ARG A 96 -13.01 -6.29 1.98
N PHE A 97 -12.62 -5.27 2.73
CA PHE A 97 -11.23 -5.04 3.14
C PHE A 97 -11.06 -5.50 4.59
N ILE A 98 -10.21 -6.48 4.81
CA ILE A 98 -9.84 -6.98 6.13
C ILE A 98 -8.49 -6.36 6.49
N PRO A 99 -8.38 -5.59 7.58
CA PRO A 99 -7.13 -4.96 7.96
C PRO A 99 -6.09 -6.02 8.30
N VAL A 100 -4.87 -5.81 7.81
CA VAL A 100 -3.68 -6.55 8.27
C VAL A 100 -3.10 -5.76 9.44
N ASP A 101 -2.95 -6.41 10.59
CA ASP A 101 -2.26 -5.81 11.73
C ASP A 101 -0.76 -5.75 11.45
N LEU A 102 -0.34 -4.67 10.81
CA LEU A 102 1.03 -4.40 10.41
C LEU A 102 1.36 -2.95 10.76
N ASP A 103 2.08 -2.77 11.87
CA ASP A 103 2.60 -1.46 12.27
C ASP A 103 4.05 -1.33 11.81
N LEU A 104 4.25 -0.61 10.70
CA LEU A 104 5.58 -0.29 10.17
C LEU A 104 6.13 1.02 10.77
N GLY A 105 5.40 1.71 11.65
CA GLY A 105 5.76 3.05 12.12
C GLY A 105 5.65 4.12 11.03
N GLU A 106 6.09 5.34 11.35
CA GLU A 106 5.96 6.52 10.47
C GLU A 106 7.02 6.52 9.36
N ASP A 107 6.61 6.84 8.13
CA ASP A 107 7.53 7.15 7.02
C ASP A 107 7.81 8.65 7.06
N ASN A 108 8.86 9.07 7.79
CA ASN A 108 9.26 10.48 7.89
C ASN A 108 10.02 11.01 6.65
N ASP A 109 10.31 10.15 5.67
CA ASP A 109 11.13 10.51 4.49
C ASP A 109 10.34 11.23 3.36
N ARG A 110 9.13 11.75 3.64
CA ARG A 110 8.29 12.45 2.64
C ARG A 110 8.29 13.98 2.77
N GLU A 111 9.29 14.58 3.41
CA GLU A 111 9.38 16.05 3.55
C GLU A 111 9.81 16.80 2.27
N ASP A 112 10.27 16.13 1.20
CA ASP A 112 10.81 16.81 0.02
C ASP A 112 9.94 16.70 -1.26
N LEU A 113 8.66 17.09 -1.21
CA LEU A 113 7.82 17.30 -2.41
C LEU A 113 7.03 18.61 -2.38
#